data_AF-E5L9F2-F1
#
_entry.id   AF-E5L9F2-F1
#
_cell.length_a   1.000
_cell.length_b   1.000
_cell.length_c   1.000
_cell.angle_alpha   90.00
_cell.angle_beta   90.00
_cell.angle_gamma   90.00
#
_symmetry.space_group_name_H-M   'P 1'
#
loop_
_entity.id
_entity.type
_entity.pdbx_description
1 polymer ?
#
loop_
_entity_poly.entity_id
_entity_poly.type
_entity_poly.pdbx_seq_one_letter_code
_entity_poly.pdbx_strand_id
1 'polypeptide(L)'
;MAKVISQETFDDVVKENIVDFSMSPDEAKEETIKQFEAQGINLANIIKDLTINPETGKPVLNEIIDEIKTYIGQKSTDTNKLLENLSILDTECQKSISHRVLAGKNSAHEALITLLEQELVNQNSSEIVKPNLSVLEACLKCANSFTNKQPDIFDAEALAVILKLLSIEHENIIIFTLQWLQKASIMHEINRQNIV
;
A
#
# COMPACT_ATOMS: atom_id res chain seq x y z
N MET A 1 -19.60 5.78 27.10
CA MET A 1 -18.63 5.76 25.99
C MET A 1 -18.78 4.40 25.32
N ALA A 2 -19.10 4.34 24.02
CA ALA A 2 -19.21 3.06 23.33
C ALA A 2 -17.82 2.40 23.27
N LYS A 3 -17.75 1.07 23.41
CA LYS A 3 -16.48 0.33 23.27
C LYS A 3 -16.08 0.34 21.80
N VAL A 4 -14.79 0.52 21.51
CA VAL A 4 -14.23 0.47 20.15
C VAL A 4 -13.15 -0.60 20.12
N ILE A 5 -12.90 -1.16 18.94
CA ILE A 5 -11.83 -2.14 18.70
C ILE A 5 -10.90 -1.65 17.60
N SER A 6 -9.75 -2.29 17.46
CA SER A 6 -8.81 -2.06 16.37
C SER A 6 -9.24 -2.82 15.11
N GLN A 7 -8.70 -2.43 13.95
CA GLN A 7 -8.88 -3.19 12.71
C GLN A 7 -8.26 -4.59 12.83
N GLU A 8 -7.08 -4.72 13.45
CA GLU A 8 -6.40 -6.00 13.67
C GLU A 8 -7.28 -6.97 14.47
N THR A 9 -7.90 -6.48 15.57
CA THR A 9 -8.84 -7.29 16.36
C THR A 9 -10.07 -7.73 15.56
N PHE A 10 -10.55 -6.91 14.64
CA PHE A 10 -11.66 -7.29 13.76
C PHE A 10 -11.23 -8.35 12.74
N ASP A 11 -10.08 -8.13 12.09
CA ASP A 11 -9.53 -9.01 11.06
C ASP A 11 -9.16 -10.39 11.65
N ASP A 12 -8.66 -10.44 12.89
CA ASP A 12 -8.34 -11.69 13.59
C ASP A 12 -9.59 -12.55 13.81
N VAL A 13 -10.71 -11.95 14.22
CA VAL A 13 -11.98 -12.69 14.40
C VAL A 13 -12.56 -13.13 13.05
N VAL A 14 -12.48 -12.29 12.01
CA VAL A 14 -12.86 -12.70 10.64
C VAL A 14 -12.02 -13.89 10.19
N LYS A 15 -10.71 -13.85 10.44
CA LYS A 15 -9.79 -14.92 10.10
C LYS A 15 -10.11 -16.22 10.84
N GLU A 16 -10.37 -16.16 12.14
CA GLU A 16 -10.80 -17.33 12.94
C GLU A 16 -12.10 -17.92 12.35
N ASN A 17 -13.10 -17.09 12.04
CA ASN A 17 -14.35 -17.53 11.42
C ASN A 17 -14.13 -18.25 10.07
N ILE A 18 -13.18 -17.80 9.25
CA ILE A 18 -12.86 -18.45 7.98
C ILE A 18 -12.07 -19.74 8.21
N VAL A 19 -10.96 -19.67 8.94
CA VAL A 19 -9.99 -20.77 9.05
C VAL A 19 -10.49 -21.89 9.97
N ASP A 20 -11.05 -21.53 11.12
CA ASP A 20 -11.42 -22.51 12.16
C ASP A 20 -12.85 -23.02 11.96
N PHE A 21 -13.74 -22.20 11.40
CA PHE A 21 -15.14 -22.52 11.19
C PHE A 21 -15.53 -22.73 9.72
N SER A 22 -14.56 -22.65 8.79
CA SER A 22 -14.75 -22.88 7.34
C SER A 22 -15.84 -22.00 6.72
N MET A 23 -16.07 -20.81 7.28
CA MET A 23 -17.05 -19.86 6.74
C MET A 23 -16.51 -19.22 5.46
N SER A 24 -17.42 -18.85 4.55
CA SER A 24 -17.01 -18.00 3.42
C SER A 24 -16.63 -16.59 3.91
N PRO A 25 -15.80 -15.84 3.15
CA PRO A 25 -15.42 -14.48 3.51
C PRO A 25 -16.59 -13.53 3.84
N ASP A 26 -17.68 -13.61 3.09
CA ASP A 26 -18.83 -12.73 3.30
C ASP A 26 -19.62 -13.13 4.55
N GLU A 27 -19.83 -14.43 4.77
CA GLU A 27 -20.47 -14.94 5.99
C GLU A 27 -19.63 -14.60 7.24
N ALA A 28 -18.32 -14.81 7.18
CA ALA A 28 -17.41 -14.52 8.29
C ALA A 28 -17.42 -13.02 8.67
N LYS A 29 -17.41 -12.12 7.68
CA LYS A 29 -17.54 -10.67 7.92
C LYS A 29 -18.89 -10.32 8.55
N GLU A 30 -19.97 -10.85 8.00
CA GLU A 30 -21.32 -10.56 8.49
C GLU A 30 -21.50 -11.03 9.94
N GLU A 31 -21.06 -12.25 10.25
CA GLU A 31 -21.13 -12.82 11.59
C GLU A 31 -20.26 -12.02 12.57
N THR A 32 -19.03 -11.67 12.18
CA THR A 32 -18.13 -10.85 13.01
C THR A 32 -18.74 -9.48 13.34
N ILE A 33 -19.38 -8.84 12.36
CA ILE A 33 -20.10 -7.57 12.57
C ILE A 33 -21.22 -7.75 13.60
N LYS A 34 -22.08 -8.76 13.43
CA LYS A 34 -23.18 -9.06 14.35
C LYS A 34 -22.68 -9.35 15.76
N GLN A 35 -21.62 -10.15 15.90
CA GLN A 35 -21.02 -10.53 17.17
C GLN A 35 -20.52 -9.31 17.94
N PHE A 36 -19.83 -8.38 17.28
CA PHE A 36 -19.32 -7.17 17.92
C PHE A 36 -20.44 -6.17 18.24
N GLU A 37 -21.42 -5.98 17.33
CA GLU A 37 -22.55 -5.10 17.57
C GLU A 37 -23.43 -5.60 18.75
N ALA A 38 -23.63 -6.92 18.88
CA ALA A 38 -24.34 -7.51 20.01
C ALA A 38 -23.64 -7.28 21.37
N GLN A 39 -22.32 -7.10 21.35
CA GLN A 39 -21.52 -6.73 22.53
C GLN A 39 -21.49 -5.22 22.80
N GLY A 40 -22.20 -4.42 22.00
CA GLY A 40 -22.23 -2.96 22.10
C GLY A 40 -20.93 -2.29 21.64
N ILE A 41 -20.15 -2.96 20.77
CA ILE A 41 -18.96 -2.38 20.16
C ILE A 41 -19.37 -1.51 18.97
N ASN A 42 -18.84 -0.29 18.94
CA ASN A 42 -19.00 0.63 17.83
C ASN A 42 -17.95 0.34 16.75
N LEU A 43 -18.41 -0.04 15.56
CA LEU A 43 -17.58 -0.41 14.41
C LEU A 43 -17.40 0.73 13.39
N ALA A 44 -17.71 1.98 13.74
CA ALA A 44 -17.60 3.12 12.82
C ALA A 44 -16.17 3.39 12.32
N ASN A 45 -15.16 2.93 13.06
CA ASN A 45 -13.74 3.05 12.70
C ASN A 45 -13.17 1.84 11.97
N ILE A 46 -13.99 0.82 11.69
CA ILE A 46 -13.58 -0.44 11.05
C ILE A 46 -13.86 -0.38 9.55
N ILE A 47 -12.88 -0.82 8.76
CA ILE A 47 -12.97 -1.01 7.32
C ILE A 47 -13.62 -2.37 7.08
N LYS A 48 -14.88 -2.35 6.66
CA LYS A 48 -15.71 -3.57 6.51
C LYS A 48 -15.72 -4.12 5.09
N ASP A 49 -15.24 -3.33 4.13
CA ASP A 49 -15.22 -3.60 2.69
C ASP A 49 -13.85 -4.09 2.19
N LEU A 50 -12.97 -4.51 3.10
CA LEU A 50 -11.72 -5.18 2.73
C LEU A 50 -12.01 -6.48 1.99
N THR A 51 -11.26 -6.69 0.90
CA THR A 51 -11.22 -7.98 0.21
C THR A 51 -10.49 -8.97 1.11
N ILE A 52 -11.12 -10.10 1.44
CA ILE A 52 -10.53 -11.12 2.32
C ILE A 52 -10.15 -12.35 1.48
N ASN A 53 -8.96 -12.88 1.71
CA ASN A 53 -8.50 -14.11 1.10
C ASN A 53 -9.22 -15.31 1.75
N PRO A 54 -9.93 -16.14 0.96
CA PRO A 54 -10.70 -17.26 1.49
C PRO A 54 -9.83 -18.39 2.07
N GLU A 55 -8.55 -18.48 1.69
CA GLU A 55 -7.66 -19.54 2.16
C GLU A 55 -6.98 -19.17 3.48
N THR A 56 -6.54 -17.91 3.61
CA THR A 56 -5.78 -17.46 4.77
C THR A 56 -6.62 -16.70 5.80
N GLY A 57 -7.82 -16.27 5.40
CA GLY A 57 -8.72 -15.44 6.19
C GLY A 57 -8.24 -14.00 6.40
N LYS A 58 -7.12 -13.59 5.77
CA LYS A 58 -6.52 -12.27 5.95
C LYS A 58 -7.03 -11.26 4.91
N PRO A 59 -6.99 -9.96 5.20
CA PRO A 59 -7.17 -8.94 4.18
C PRO A 59 -6.10 -9.06 3.08
N VAL A 60 -6.55 -9.13 1.83
CA VAL A 60 -5.69 -9.23 0.64
C VAL A 60 -4.66 -8.08 0.59
N LEU A 61 -5.09 -6.87 0.99
CA LEU A 61 -4.21 -5.70 1.10
C LEU A 61 -3.00 -5.95 2.02
N ASN A 62 -3.20 -6.59 3.17
CA ASN A 62 -2.12 -6.85 4.13
C ASN A 62 -1.14 -7.88 3.56
N GLU A 63 -1.67 -8.94 2.96
CA GLU A 63 -0.86 -10.02 2.37
C GLU A 63 0.01 -9.49 1.23
N ILE A 64 -0.54 -8.68 0.33
CA ILE A 64 0.20 -8.10 -0.78
C ILE A 64 1.36 -7.22 -0.31
N ILE A 65 1.15 -6.43 0.74
CA ILE A 65 2.22 -5.59 1.31
C ILE A 65 3.31 -6.48 1.91
N ASP A 66 2.95 -7.55 2.60
CA ASP A 66 3.90 -8.53 3.14
C ASP A 66 4.66 -9.28 2.02
N GLU A 67 4.00 -9.60 0.92
CA GLU A 67 4.61 -10.20 -0.27
C GLU A 67 5.60 -9.23 -0.95
N ILE A 68 5.26 -7.95 -1.07
CA ILE A 68 6.17 -6.91 -1.60
C ILE A 68 7.40 -6.78 -0.68
N LYS A 69 7.22 -6.74 0.65
CA LYS A 69 8.34 -6.73 1.59
C LYS A 69 9.20 -7.97 1.49
N THR A 70 8.58 -9.13 1.28
CA THR A 70 9.28 -10.41 1.07
C THR A 70 10.08 -10.38 -0.23
N TYR A 71 9.51 -9.86 -1.32
CA TYR A 71 10.21 -9.65 -2.59
C TYR A 71 11.48 -8.83 -2.39
N ILE A 72 11.37 -7.69 -1.68
CA ILE A 72 12.48 -6.78 -1.35
C ILE A 72 13.54 -7.48 -0.50
N GLY A 73 13.12 -8.15 0.59
CA GLY A 73 14.03 -8.77 1.56
C GLY A 73 14.77 -9.99 1.02
N GLN A 74 14.12 -10.78 0.16
CA GLN A 74 14.70 -11.97 -0.46
C GLN A 74 15.41 -11.69 -1.78
N LYS A 75 15.34 -10.45 -2.30
CA LYS A 75 15.81 -10.10 -3.65
C LYS A 75 15.24 -11.03 -4.72
N SER A 76 13.93 -11.29 -4.61
CA SER A 76 13.22 -12.14 -5.57
C SER A 76 13.32 -11.55 -6.98
N THR A 77 13.29 -12.41 -8.00
CA THR A 77 13.32 -12.01 -9.41
C THR A 77 11.97 -12.16 -10.09
N ASP A 78 10.93 -12.59 -9.35
CA ASP A 78 9.58 -12.77 -9.91
C ASP A 78 8.87 -11.42 -10.12
N THR A 79 9.27 -10.76 -11.20
CA THR A 79 8.76 -9.44 -11.58
C THR A 79 7.27 -9.49 -11.93
N ASN A 80 6.77 -10.60 -12.48
CA ASN A 80 5.36 -10.70 -12.84
C ASN A 80 4.47 -10.71 -11.61
N LYS A 81 4.85 -11.48 -10.58
CA LYS A 81 4.13 -11.49 -9.31
C LYS A 81 4.20 -10.13 -8.62
N LEU A 82 5.36 -9.47 -8.66
CA LEU A 82 5.50 -8.10 -8.13
C LEU A 82 4.53 -7.12 -8.82
N LEU A 83 4.46 -7.15 -10.15
CA LEU A 83 3.57 -6.26 -10.91
C LEU A 83 2.09 -6.51 -10.61
N GLU A 84 1.69 -7.77 -10.44
CA GLU A 84 0.35 -8.13 -9.99
C GLU A 84 0.05 -7.54 -8.60
N ASN A 85 0.97 -7.74 -7.66
CA ASN A 85 0.86 -7.23 -6.30
C ASN A 85 0.76 -5.70 -6.26
N LEU A 86 1.59 -4.98 -7.02
CA LEU A 86 1.51 -3.53 -7.15
C LEU A 86 0.17 -3.10 -7.77
N SER A 87 -0.33 -3.79 -8.79
CA SER A 87 -1.63 -3.48 -9.40
C SER A 87 -2.79 -3.61 -8.41
N ILE A 88 -2.76 -4.62 -7.55
CA ILE A 88 -3.80 -4.80 -6.53
C ILE A 88 -3.65 -3.75 -5.43
N LEU A 89 -2.42 -3.44 -4.98
CA LEU A 89 -2.17 -2.37 -3.99
C LEU A 89 -2.69 -1.01 -4.49
N ASP A 90 -2.44 -0.67 -5.75
CA ASP A 90 -2.98 0.53 -6.40
C ASP A 90 -4.51 0.54 -6.34
N THR A 91 -5.15 -0.56 -6.75
CA THR A 91 -6.61 -0.71 -6.75
C THR A 91 -7.22 -0.55 -5.35
N GLU A 92 -6.64 -1.19 -4.32
CA GLU A 92 -7.09 -1.07 -2.93
C GLU A 92 -6.92 0.36 -2.41
N CYS A 93 -5.82 1.05 -2.73
CA CYS A 93 -5.59 2.43 -2.32
C CYS A 93 -6.56 3.43 -2.98
N GLN A 94 -7.12 3.10 -4.14
CA GLN A 94 -8.12 3.94 -4.82
C GLN A 94 -9.51 3.87 -4.17
N LYS A 95 -9.82 2.81 -3.40
CA LYS A 95 -11.17 2.60 -2.83
C LYS A 95 -11.58 3.68 -1.83
N SER A 96 -10.77 3.93 -0.80
CA SER A 96 -11.10 4.93 0.22
C SER A 96 -9.87 5.41 1.00
N ILE A 97 -10.02 6.50 1.75
CA ILE A 97 -8.93 6.99 2.61
C ILE A 97 -8.56 5.97 3.69
N SER A 98 -9.54 5.20 4.19
CA SER A 98 -9.29 4.19 5.21
C SER A 98 -8.38 3.07 4.68
N HIS A 99 -8.53 2.65 3.43
CA HIS A 99 -7.64 1.67 2.80
C HIS A 99 -6.20 2.19 2.72
N ARG A 100 -6.01 3.48 2.37
CA ARG A 100 -4.68 4.11 2.32
C ARG A 100 -4.06 4.24 3.71
N VAL A 101 -4.85 4.61 4.72
CA VAL A 101 -4.38 4.65 6.10
C VAL A 101 -3.97 3.26 6.58
N LEU A 102 -4.74 2.22 6.25
CA LEU A 102 -4.39 0.84 6.59
C LEU A 102 -3.10 0.38 5.88
N ALA A 103 -2.97 0.64 4.58
CA ALA A 103 -1.74 0.35 3.84
C ALA A 103 -0.52 1.04 4.46
N GLY A 104 -0.66 2.30 4.89
CA GLY A 104 0.40 3.04 5.59
C GLY A 104 0.77 2.43 6.94
N LYS A 105 -0.23 2.01 7.74
CA LYS A 105 0.03 1.27 9.00
C LYS A 105 0.77 -0.04 8.79
N ASN A 106 0.57 -0.66 7.63
CA ASN A 106 1.27 -1.87 7.21
C ASN A 106 2.58 -1.57 6.49
N SER A 107 3.12 -0.35 6.56
CA SER A 107 4.40 0.05 5.97
C SER A 107 4.47 -0.07 4.44
N ALA A 108 3.37 0.25 3.75
CA ALA A 108 3.36 0.31 2.28
C ALA A 108 4.27 1.44 1.74
N HIS A 109 4.40 2.55 2.48
CA HIS A 109 5.25 3.68 2.07
C HIS A 109 6.71 3.25 1.96
N GLU A 110 7.26 2.72 3.05
CA GLU A 110 8.65 2.28 3.17
C GLU A 110 8.97 1.19 2.14
N ALA A 111 8.02 0.28 1.89
CA ALA A 111 8.14 -0.75 0.87
C ALA A 111 8.23 -0.14 -0.55
N LEU A 112 7.35 0.81 -0.89
CA LEU A 112 7.38 1.49 -2.19
C LEU A 112 8.66 2.31 -2.40
N ILE A 113 9.12 3.05 -1.37
CA ILE A 113 10.38 3.80 -1.42
C ILE A 113 11.54 2.84 -1.64
N THR A 114 11.64 1.78 -0.84
CA THR A 114 12.73 0.81 -0.96
C THR A 114 12.76 0.15 -2.33
N LEU A 115 11.60 -0.19 -2.89
CA LEU A 115 11.50 -0.81 -4.21
C LEU A 115 11.93 0.16 -5.34
N LEU A 116 11.47 1.41 -5.28
CA LEU A 116 11.91 2.46 -6.21
C LEU A 116 13.42 2.68 -6.10
N GLU A 117 13.97 2.72 -4.89
CA GLU A 117 15.42 2.84 -4.70
C GLU A 117 16.18 1.65 -5.30
N GLN A 118 15.74 0.42 -5.07
CA GLN A 118 16.37 -0.78 -5.63
C GLN A 118 16.41 -0.76 -7.16
N GLU A 119 15.33 -0.31 -7.80
CA GLU A 119 15.27 -0.14 -9.27
C GLU A 119 16.15 1.01 -9.78
N LEU A 120 16.33 2.06 -8.99
CA LEU A 120 17.12 3.25 -9.34
C LEU A 120 18.61 3.12 -9.00
N VAL A 121 18.98 2.13 -8.19
CA VAL A 121 20.39 1.85 -7.88
C VAL A 121 21.06 1.35 -9.17
N ASN A 122 21.92 2.20 -9.73
CA ASN A 122 23.00 1.78 -10.61
C ASN A 122 23.85 0.80 -9.81
N GLN A 123 23.60 -0.50 -9.97
CA GLN A 123 24.43 -1.53 -9.37
C GLN A 123 25.86 -1.27 -9.88
N ASN A 124 26.80 -0.96 -8.98
CA ASN A 124 28.19 -0.54 -9.25
C ASN A 124 29.06 -1.59 -9.98
N SER A 125 28.44 -2.46 -10.75
CA SER A 125 29.03 -3.44 -11.64
C SER A 125 29.24 -2.78 -13.00
N SER A 126 30.25 -3.21 -13.73
CA SER A 126 30.66 -2.75 -15.06
C SER A 126 29.59 -2.84 -16.17
N GLU A 127 28.35 -3.19 -15.85
CA GLU A 127 27.19 -3.23 -16.74
C GLU A 127 26.14 -2.23 -16.25
N ILE A 128 25.78 -1.28 -17.12
CA ILE A 128 24.68 -0.35 -16.86
C ILE A 128 23.38 -1.16 -16.90
N VAL A 129 22.95 -1.66 -15.75
CA VAL A 129 21.62 -2.25 -15.60
C VAL A 129 20.61 -1.11 -15.71
N LYS A 130 19.84 -1.11 -16.78
CA LYS A 130 18.75 -0.14 -16.95
C LYS A 130 17.62 -0.48 -15.95
N PRO A 131 16.97 0.53 -15.35
CA PRO A 131 15.83 0.30 -14.47
C PRO A 131 14.71 -0.43 -15.21
N ASN A 132 13.96 -1.26 -14.49
CA ASN A 132 12.76 -1.88 -15.04
C ASN A 132 11.62 -0.85 -15.09
N LEU A 133 11.40 -0.27 -16.27
CA LEU A 133 10.41 0.79 -16.47
C LEU A 133 9.00 0.36 -16.07
N SER A 134 8.63 -0.91 -16.28
CA SER A 134 7.31 -1.43 -15.89
C SER A 134 7.13 -1.43 -14.38
N VAL A 135 8.17 -1.80 -13.63
CA VAL A 135 8.14 -1.76 -12.16
C VAL A 135 8.08 -0.33 -11.66
N LEU A 136 8.91 0.57 -12.21
CA LEU A 136 8.87 1.99 -11.86
C LEU A 136 7.49 2.61 -12.11
N GLU A 137 6.87 2.35 -13.27
CA GLU A 137 5.52 2.83 -13.57
C GLU A 137 4.48 2.29 -12.59
N ALA A 138 4.54 1.00 -12.25
CA ALA A 138 3.62 0.39 -11.30
C ALA A 138 3.77 0.96 -9.89
N CYS A 139 5.02 1.14 -9.42
CA CYS A 139 5.31 1.80 -8.15
C CYS A 139 4.77 3.23 -8.11
N LEU A 140 4.95 4.00 -9.20
CA LEU A 140 4.50 5.38 -9.25
C LEU A 140 2.97 5.50 -9.30
N LYS A 141 2.28 4.58 -9.97
CA LYS A 141 0.81 4.49 -9.90
C LYS A 141 0.35 4.24 -8.46
N CYS A 142 0.96 3.25 -7.78
CA CYS A 142 0.70 2.98 -6.37
C CYS A 142 0.94 4.22 -5.50
N ALA A 143 2.09 4.86 -5.64
CA ALA A 143 2.46 6.04 -4.87
C ALA A 143 1.48 7.21 -5.07
N ASN A 144 1.01 7.41 -6.31
CA ASN A 144 -0.03 8.39 -6.64
C ASN A 144 -1.35 8.09 -5.95
N SER A 145 -1.84 6.85 -6.02
CA SER A 145 -3.09 6.46 -5.37
C SER A 145 -2.97 6.55 -3.86
N PHE A 146 -1.87 6.07 -3.30
CA PHE A 146 -1.56 6.02 -1.88
C PHE A 146 -1.41 7.42 -1.23
N THR A 147 -0.79 8.37 -1.93
CA THR A 147 -0.62 9.75 -1.41
C THR A 147 -1.87 10.61 -1.56
N ASN A 148 -2.84 10.19 -2.38
CA ASN A 148 -4.03 10.98 -2.69
C ASN A 148 -4.85 11.30 -1.43
N LYS A 149 -4.99 12.59 -1.09
CA LYS A 149 -5.66 13.09 0.13
C LYS A 149 -5.03 12.60 1.45
N GLN A 150 -3.79 12.12 1.42
CA GLN A 150 -3.01 11.74 2.59
C GLN A 150 -1.55 12.21 2.40
N PRO A 151 -1.30 13.53 2.27
CA PRO A 151 0.03 14.06 1.95
C PRO A 151 1.04 13.92 3.11
N ASP A 152 0.57 13.64 4.33
CA ASP A 152 1.39 13.60 5.54
C ASP A 152 2.39 12.42 5.57
N ILE A 153 2.20 11.42 4.71
CA ILE A 153 3.14 10.29 4.54
C ILE A 153 4.38 10.66 3.75
N PHE A 154 4.35 11.79 3.04
CA PHE A 154 5.47 12.20 2.21
C PHE A 154 6.61 12.72 3.08
N ASP A 155 7.82 12.24 2.82
CA ASP A 155 9.01 12.51 3.62
C ASP A 155 10.23 12.84 2.75
N ALA A 156 11.39 13.02 3.41
CA ALA A 156 12.64 13.36 2.74
C ALA A 156 13.16 12.20 1.85
N GLU A 157 12.88 10.95 2.21
CA GLU A 157 13.29 9.77 1.44
C GLU A 157 12.51 9.71 0.12
N ALA A 158 11.20 9.93 0.17
CA ALA A 158 10.35 10.04 -1.01
C ALA A 158 10.80 11.18 -1.94
N LEU A 159 11.16 12.35 -1.39
CA LEU A 159 11.67 13.47 -2.18
C LEU A 159 12.99 13.11 -2.88
N ALA A 160 13.92 12.45 -2.19
CA ALA A 160 15.17 12.02 -2.78
C ALA A 160 14.97 11.03 -3.95
N VAL A 161 14.00 10.12 -3.83
CA VAL A 161 13.60 9.20 -4.90
C VAL A 161 13.00 9.95 -6.09
N ILE A 162 12.10 10.92 -5.84
CA ILE A 162 11.50 11.76 -6.89
C ILE A 162 12.57 12.47 -7.73
N LEU A 163 13.60 13.04 -7.10
CA LEU A 163 14.66 13.74 -7.83
C LEU A 163 15.45 12.80 -8.77
N LYS A 164 15.70 11.55 -8.34
CA LYS A 164 16.32 10.52 -9.17
C LYS A 164 15.41 10.14 -10.35
N LEU A 165 14.11 9.98 -10.10
CA LEU A 165 13.10 9.62 -11.12
C LEU A 165 12.94 10.70 -12.20
N LEU A 166 12.97 11.98 -11.82
CA LEU A 166 12.87 13.09 -12.77
C LEU A 166 14.06 13.17 -13.74
N SER A 167 15.18 12.50 -13.42
CA SER A 167 16.34 12.39 -14.30
C SER A 167 16.18 11.28 -15.35
N ILE A 168 15.15 10.44 -15.26
CA ILE A 168 14.85 9.39 -16.25
C ILE A 168 14.07 10.01 -17.41
N GLU A 169 14.66 9.99 -18.60
CA GLU A 169 14.04 10.47 -19.86
C GLU A 169 12.96 9.49 -20.38
N HIS A 170 11.91 9.25 -19.58
CA HIS A 170 10.75 8.44 -19.94
C HIS A 170 9.45 9.17 -19.60
N GLU A 171 8.60 9.41 -20.60
CA GLU A 171 7.40 10.26 -20.51
C GLU A 171 6.49 9.87 -19.34
N ASN A 172 6.09 8.60 -19.25
CA ASN A 172 5.20 8.13 -18.18
C ASN A 172 5.83 8.27 -16.79
N ILE A 173 7.15 8.06 -16.66
CA ILE A 173 7.85 8.15 -15.38
C ILE A 173 7.82 9.61 -14.91
N ILE A 174 8.14 10.54 -15.79
CA ILE A 174 8.09 11.98 -15.50
C ILE A 174 6.66 12.39 -15.11
N ILE A 175 5.66 11.99 -15.91
CA ILE A 175 4.25 12.33 -15.64
C ILE A 175 3.81 11.82 -14.27
N PHE A 176 4.00 10.53 -13.98
CA PHE A 176 3.55 9.97 -12.70
C PHE A 176 4.35 10.52 -11.51
N THR A 177 5.63 10.82 -11.70
CA THR A 177 6.47 11.46 -10.67
C THR A 177 5.97 12.86 -10.33
N LEU A 178 5.66 13.68 -11.34
CA LEU A 178 5.09 15.02 -11.14
C LEU A 178 3.70 14.98 -10.52
N GLN A 179 2.87 14.00 -10.88
CA GLN A 179 1.57 13.78 -10.22
C GLN A 179 1.75 13.42 -8.74
N TRP A 180 2.74 12.59 -8.41
CA TRP A 180 3.00 12.21 -7.03
C TRP A 180 3.45 13.43 -6.21
N LEU A 181 4.38 14.21 -6.75
CA LEU A 181 4.85 15.46 -6.14
C LEU A 181 3.70 16.46 -5.94
N GLN A 182 2.82 16.58 -6.94
CA GLN A 182 1.62 17.42 -6.84
C GLN A 182 0.72 16.95 -5.69
N LYS A 183 0.43 15.66 -5.58
CA LYS A 183 -0.43 15.11 -4.51
C LYS A 183 0.18 15.28 -3.12
N ALA A 184 1.50 15.11 -2.99
CA ALA A 184 2.22 15.38 -1.75
C ALA A 184 2.17 16.88 -1.36
N SER A 185 2.13 17.77 -2.35
CA SER A 185 2.11 19.22 -2.13
C SER A 185 0.72 19.78 -1.83
N ILE A 186 -0.33 19.15 -2.38
CA ILE A 186 -1.71 19.58 -2.20
C ILE A 186 -2.10 19.37 -0.73
N MET A 187 -2.61 20.43 -0.11
CA MET A 187 -3.07 20.46 1.30
C MET A 187 -1.97 20.35 2.38
N HIS A 188 -0.67 20.29 2.02
CA HIS A 188 0.43 20.23 3.00
C HIS A 188 1.49 21.32 2.77
N GLU A 189 1.51 22.35 3.63
CA GLU A 189 2.42 23.51 3.51
C GLU A 189 3.89 23.13 3.71
N ILE A 190 4.18 22.28 4.70
CA ILE A 190 5.56 21.85 4.98
C ILE A 190 6.15 21.12 3.76
N ASN A 191 5.35 20.31 3.06
CA ASN A 191 5.82 19.64 1.84
C ASN A 191 6.18 20.65 0.76
N ARG A 192 5.35 21.67 0.54
CA ARG A 192 5.65 22.75 -0.42
C ARG A 192 6.96 23.45 -0.08
N GLN A 193 7.20 23.76 1.19
CA GLN A 193 8.43 24.43 1.63
C GLN A 193 9.67 23.55 1.45
N ASN A 194 9.55 22.24 1.63
CA ASN A 194 10.67 21.30 1.46
C ASN A 194 10.99 21.00 -0.01
N ILE A 195 10.03 21.20 -0.92
CA ILE A 195 10.18 20.95 -2.37
C ILE A 195 10.82 22.14 -3.11
N VAL A 196 10.58 23.36 -2.63
CA VAL A 196 11.09 24.63 -3.22
C VAL A 196 12.47 24.96 -2.67
#